data_AF-A0A1T4X006-F1
#
_entry.id   AF-A0A1T4X006-F1
#
_cell.length_a   1.000
_cell.length_b   1.000
_cell.length_c   1.000
_cell.angle_alpha   90.00
_cell.angle_beta   90.00
_cell.angle_gamma   90.00
#
_symmetry.space_group_name_H-M   'P 1'
#
loop_
_entity.id
_entity.type
_entity.pdbx_description
1 polymer ?
#
loop_
_entity_poly.entity_id
_entity_poly.type
_entity_poly.pdbx_seq_one_letter_code
_entity_poly.pdbx_strand_id
1 'polypeptide(L)'
;MSQEELCSKSGIRRGTLDTFEFNEAYPSPITLIRIAKALNEPIEYFFDNYYKFVFIQSEILKKWRNKNKLSIRSAAKVLDINEKTLWQWENNICYMNRVTYEKVKHIILNE
;
A
#
# COMPACT_ATOMS: atom_id res chain seq x y z
N MET A 1 22.99 -12.84 -2.57
CA MET A 1 22.44 -12.54 -3.89
C MET A 1 22.95 -11.16 -4.30
N SER A 2 23.40 -10.99 -5.55
CA SER A 2 23.83 -9.70 -6.07
C SER A 2 22.64 -8.83 -6.50
N GLN A 3 22.84 -7.50 -6.64
CA GLN A 3 21.83 -6.61 -7.21
C GLN A 3 21.42 -7.04 -8.64
N GLU A 4 22.36 -7.56 -9.43
CA GLU A 4 22.08 -8.02 -10.79
C GLU A 4 21.17 -9.25 -10.82
N GLU A 5 21.44 -10.21 -9.93
CA GLU A 5 20.58 -11.37 -9.73
C GLU A 5 19.19 -10.96 -9.25
N LEU A 6 19.09 -9.99 -8.34
CA LEU A 6 17.81 -9.46 -7.86
C LEU A 6 17.02 -8.79 -8.99
N CYS A 7 17.67 -7.93 -9.78
CA CYS A 7 17.04 -7.29 -10.94
C CYS A 7 16.52 -8.33 -11.94
N SER A 8 17.30 -9.37 -12.23
CA SER A 8 16.92 -10.44 -13.15
C SER A 8 15.70 -11.23 -12.63
N LYS A 9 15.72 -11.64 -11.36
CA LYS A 9 14.62 -12.41 -10.74
C LYS A 9 13.35 -11.60 -10.51
N SER A 10 13.49 -10.35 -10.06
CA SER A 10 12.34 -9.49 -9.76
C SER A 10 11.79 -8.81 -11.01
N GLY A 11 12.58 -8.66 -12.07
CA GLY A 11 12.28 -7.88 -13.28
C GLY A 11 12.27 -6.36 -13.03
N ILE A 12 12.96 -5.90 -12.00
CA ILE A 12 13.11 -4.48 -11.64
C ILE A 12 14.40 -3.94 -12.27
N ARG A 13 14.35 -2.72 -12.82
CA ARG A 13 15.52 -2.07 -13.38
C ARG A 13 16.50 -1.68 -12.27
N ARG A 14 17.81 -1.77 -12.54
CA ARG A 14 18.86 -1.46 -11.55
C ARG A 14 18.69 -0.07 -10.93
N GLY A 15 18.55 0.98 -11.74
CA GLY A 15 18.33 2.32 -11.22
C GLY A 15 17.08 2.47 -10.33
N THR A 16 16.01 1.71 -10.60
CA THR A 16 14.84 1.69 -9.71
C THR A 16 15.12 0.98 -8.39
N LEU A 17 15.87 -0.13 -8.43
CA LEU A 17 16.33 -0.81 -7.21
C LEU A 17 17.24 0.11 -6.39
N ASP A 18 18.17 0.82 -7.03
CA ASP A 18 19.05 1.79 -6.37
C ASP A 18 18.23 2.87 -5.65
N THR A 19 17.21 3.45 -6.29
CA THR A 19 16.35 4.46 -5.63
C THR A 19 15.61 3.91 -4.40
N PHE A 20 15.30 2.61 -4.37
CA PHE A 20 14.68 1.98 -3.20
C PHE A 20 15.70 1.81 -2.07
N GLU A 21 16.90 1.34 -2.38
CA GLU A 21 17.97 1.12 -1.40
C GLU A 21 18.49 2.43 -0.79
N PHE A 22 18.47 3.52 -1.56
CA PHE A 22 18.82 4.86 -1.08
C PHE A 22 17.66 5.62 -0.40
N ASN A 23 16.50 4.98 -0.22
CA ASN A 23 15.28 5.58 0.36
C ASN A 23 14.78 6.82 -0.40
N GLU A 24 15.09 6.94 -1.69
CA GLU A 24 14.60 8.03 -2.54
C GLU A 24 13.18 7.75 -3.05
N ALA A 25 12.80 6.47 -3.15
CA ALA A 25 11.47 6.02 -3.52
C ALA A 25 11.08 4.76 -2.74
N TYR A 26 9.78 4.47 -2.67
CA TYR A 26 9.27 3.25 -2.06
C TYR A 26 8.62 2.35 -3.12
N PRO A 27 8.83 1.02 -3.07
CA PRO A 27 8.16 0.08 -3.96
C PRO A 27 6.63 0.17 -3.89
N SER A 28 5.94 0.04 -5.02
CA SER A 28 4.50 -0.26 -4.99
C SER A 28 4.26 -1.62 -4.31
N PRO A 29 3.06 -1.91 -3.78
CA PRO A 29 2.77 -3.24 -3.21
C PRO A 29 3.07 -4.39 -4.18
N ILE A 30 2.77 -4.21 -5.47
CA ILE A 30 3.06 -5.20 -6.53
C ILE A 30 4.57 -5.37 -6.72
N THR A 31 5.33 -4.26 -6.71
CA THR A 31 6.79 -4.29 -6.80
C THR A 31 7.40 -4.98 -5.58
N LEU A 32 6.87 -4.72 -4.39
CA LEU A 32 7.35 -5.34 -3.15
C LEU A 32 7.13 -6.85 -3.15
N ILE A 33 5.97 -7.33 -3.62
CA ILE A 33 5.70 -8.77 -3.81
C ILE A 33 6.77 -9.40 -4.72
N ARG A 34 7.14 -8.73 -5.81
CA ARG A 34 8.16 -9.23 -6.75
C ARG A 34 9.55 -9.29 -6.11
N ILE A 35 9.91 -8.29 -5.30
CA ILE A 35 11.16 -8.24 -4.55
C ILE A 35 11.21 -9.38 -3.53
N ALA A 36 10.17 -9.52 -2.69
CA ALA A 36 10.09 -10.56 -1.66
C ALA A 36 10.22 -11.96 -2.27
N LYS A 37 9.49 -12.23 -3.37
CA LYS A 37 9.57 -13.49 -4.11
C LYS A 37 10.98 -13.75 -4.68
N ALA A 38 11.64 -12.73 -5.22
CA ALA A 38 12.99 -12.87 -5.78
C ALA A 38 14.04 -13.16 -4.69
N LEU A 39 13.86 -12.59 -3.50
CA LEU A 39 14.68 -12.80 -2.31
C LEU A 39 14.39 -14.11 -1.58
N ASN A 40 13.26 -14.76 -1.88
CA ASN A 40 12.74 -15.90 -1.13
C ASN A 40 12.49 -15.57 0.35
N GLU A 41 12.01 -14.35 0.61
CA GLU A 41 11.67 -13.86 1.94
C GLU A 41 10.15 -13.68 2.06
N PRO A 42 9.56 -13.85 3.25
CA PRO A 42 8.17 -13.50 3.49
C PRO A 42 7.97 -12.01 3.26
N ILE A 43 6.84 -11.61 2.67
CA ILE A 43 6.62 -10.21 2.29
C ILE A 43 6.56 -9.29 3.52
N GLU A 44 6.14 -9.84 4.65
CA GLU A 44 6.05 -9.20 5.96
C GLU A 44 7.42 -8.72 6.47
N TYR A 45 8.52 -9.32 6.01
CA TYR A 45 9.88 -8.87 6.33
C TYR A 45 10.11 -7.42 5.92
N PHE A 46 9.45 -6.96 4.84
CA PHE A 46 9.60 -5.61 4.30
C PHE A 46 8.53 -4.64 4.80
N PHE A 47 7.68 -5.05 5.75
CA PHE A 47 6.53 -4.25 6.15
C PHE A 47 6.89 -3.13 7.12
N ASP A 48 6.72 -1.89 6.67
CA ASP A 48 6.54 -0.73 7.52
C ASP A 48 5.05 -0.49 7.85
N ASN A 49 4.73 0.59 8.56
CA ASN A 49 3.35 0.93 8.92
C ASN A 49 2.42 1.08 7.70
N TYR A 50 2.94 1.60 6.58
CA TYR A 50 2.16 1.74 5.35
C TYR A 50 1.89 0.38 4.72
N TYR A 51 2.89 -0.50 4.60
CA TYR A 51 2.68 -1.82 4.03
C TYR A 51 1.77 -2.69 4.91
N LYS A 52 1.96 -2.65 6.23
CA LYS A 52 1.03 -3.30 7.18
C LYS A 52 -0.41 -2.87 6.95
N PHE A 53 -0.63 -1.60 6.65
CA PHE A 53 -1.96 -1.09 6.32
C PHE A 53 -2.42 -1.52 4.92
N VAL A 54 -1.62 -1.28 3.89
CA VAL A 54 -2.06 -1.35 2.49
C VAL A 54 -2.46 -2.76 2.07
N PHE A 55 -1.83 -3.79 2.64
CA PHE A 55 -2.16 -5.19 2.38
C PHE A 55 -3.48 -5.64 3.03
N ILE A 56 -4.01 -4.89 4.00
CA ILE A 56 -5.30 -5.16 4.65
C ILE A 56 -6.27 -3.96 4.56
N GLN A 57 -5.98 -2.98 3.69
CA GLN A 57 -6.69 -1.70 3.64
C GLN A 57 -8.21 -1.87 3.46
N SER A 58 -8.65 -2.89 2.70
CA SER A 58 -10.06 -3.12 2.41
C SER A 58 -10.84 -3.42 3.69
N GLU A 59 -10.27 -4.25 4.56
CA GLU A 59 -10.90 -4.62 5.82
C GLU A 59 -10.94 -3.42 6.78
N ILE A 60 -9.85 -2.68 6.88
CA ILE A 60 -9.75 -1.49 7.73
C ILE A 60 -10.77 -0.44 7.30
N LEU A 61 -10.81 -0.11 6.01
CA LEU A 61 -11.72 0.90 5.46
C LEU A 61 -13.19 0.50 5.65
N LYS A 62 -13.54 -0.77 5.38
CA LYS A 62 -14.89 -1.30 5.63
C LYS A 62 -15.27 -1.23 7.10
N LYS A 63 -14.37 -1.65 8.01
CA LYS A 63 -14.61 -1.60 9.46
C LYS A 63 -14.82 -0.17 9.95
N TRP A 64 -13.94 0.75 9.57
CA TRP A 64 -14.05 2.17 9.90
C TRP A 64 -15.36 2.77 9.36
N ARG A 65 -15.69 2.54 8.09
CA ARG A 65 -16.91 3.07 7.46
C ARG A 65 -18.17 2.56 8.15
N ASN A 66 -18.23 1.26 8.45
CA ASN A 66 -19.38 0.63 9.10
C ASN A 66 -19.52 1.08 10.57
N LYS A 67 -18.42 1.18 11.32
CA LYS A 67 -18.39 1.71 12.69
C LYS A 67 -19.01 3.12 12.76
N ASN A 68 -18.72 3.95 11.77
CA ASN A 68 -19.23 5.32 11.66
C ASN A 68 -20.59 5.44 10.93
N LYS A 69 -21.21 4.32 10.52
CA LYS A 69 -22.48 4.30 9.76
C LYS A 69 -22.46 5.16 8.50
N LEU A 70 -21.31 5.24 7.83
CA LEU A 70 -21.12 6.07 6.65
C LEU A 70 -21.45 5.28 5.37
N SER A 71 -22.13 5.94 4.43
CA SER A 71 -22.15 5.48 3.04
C SER A 71 -20.79 5.70 2.39
N ILE A 72 -20.47 5.00 1.29
CA ILE A 72 -19.23 5.23 0.53
C ILE A 72 -19.10 6.72 0.15
N ARG A 73 -20.20 7.34 -0.27
CA ARG A 73 -20.27 8.78 -0.57
C ARG A 73 -19.89 9.67 0.60
N SER A 74 -20.44 9.39 1.78
CA SER A 74 -20.18 10.19 2.98
C SER A 74 -18.76 9.98 3.48
N ALA A 75 -18.28 8.74 3.46
CA ALA A 75 -16.92 8.39 3.82
C ALA A 75 -15.87 9.03 2.89
N ALA A 76 -16.13 9.04 1.58
CA ALA A 76 -15.26 9.69 0.61
C ALA A 76 -15.16 11.21 0.84
N LYS A 77 -16.26 11.86 1.24
CA LYS A 77 -16.24 13.28 1.66
C LYS A 77 -15.41 13.51 2.92
N VAL A 78 -15.51 12.62 3.91
CA VAL A 78 -14.72 12.71 5.14
C VAL A 78 -13.22 12.58 4.86
N LEU A 79 -12.84 11.72 3.92
CA LEU A 79 -11.45 11.48 3.54
C LEU A 79 -10.94 12.44 2.45
N ASP A 80 -11.77 13.36 1.96
CA ASP A 80 -11.49 14.27 0.85
C ASP A 80 -10.97 13.55 -0.42
N ILE A 81 -11.68 12.50 -0.83
CA ILE A 81 -11.35 11.69 -2.02
C ILE A 81 -12.58 11.43 -2.88
N ASN A 82 -12.35 10.91 -4.10
CA ASN A 82 -13.42 10.48 -4.96
C ASN A 82 -14.11 9.19 -4.43
N GLU A 83 -15.44 9.13 -4.54
CA GLU A 83 -16.25 7.97 -4.15
C GLU A 83 -15.79 6.67 -4.82
N LYS A 84 -15.43 6.75 -6.11
CA LYS A 84 -14.92 5.61 -6.88
C LYS A 84 -13.59 5.12 -6.33
N THR A 85 -12.71 6.02 -5.89
CA THR A 85 -11.42 5.66 -5.31
C THR A 85 -11.60 4.88 -4.02
N LEU A 86 -12.47 5.35 -3.12
CA LEU A 86 -12.78 4.62 -1.88
C LEU A 86 -13.40 3.25 -2.18
N TRP A 87 -14.34 3.18 -3.14
CA TRP A 87 -14.93 1.92 -3.56
C TRP A 87 -13.89 0.94 -4.10
N GLN A 88 -12.93 1.41 -4.90
CA GLN A 88 -11.84 0.57 -5.41
C GLN A 88 -10.94 0.03 -4.29
N TRP A 89 -10.61 0.86 -3.29
CA TRP A 89 -9.82 0.43 -2.15
C TRP A 89 -10.54 -0.61 -1.29
N GLU A 90 -11.82 -0.41 -1.01
CA GLU A 90 -12.65 -1.37 -0.28
C GLU A 90 -12.83 -2.70 -1.03
N ASN A 91 -12.67 -2.72 -2.36
CA ASN A 91 -12.80 -3.92 -3.17
C ASN A 91 -11.44 -4.50 -3.64
N ASN A 92 -10.31 -4.05 -3.07
CA ASN A 92 -8.97 -4.49 -3.45
C ASN A 92 -8.64 -4.34 -4.94
N ILE A 93 -9.30 -3.40 -5.63
CA ILE A 93 -9.06 -3.14 -7.06
C ILE A 93 -7.76 -2.36 -7.26
N CYS A 94 -7.46 -1.44 -6.35
CA CYS A 94 -6.20 -0.72 -6.32
C CYS A 94 -5.78 -0.42 -4.88
N TYR A 95 -4.51 -0.09 -4.70
CA TYR A 95 -3.93 0.25 -3.41
C TYR A 95 -3.90 1.75 -3.18
N MET A 96 -4.16 2.17 -1.95
CA MET A 96 -3.92 3.55 -1.52
C MET A 96 -2.43 3.81 -1.60
N ASN A 97 -2.03 4.93 -2.21
CA ASN A 97 -0.62 5.30 -2.24
C ASN A 97 -0.17 5.82 -0.85
N ARG A 98 1.15 5.82 -0.64
CA ARG A 98 1.75 6.20 0.65
C ARG A 98 1.43 7.64 1.07
N VAL A 99 1.42 8.59 0.12
CA VAL A 99 1.11 10.01 0.40
C VAL A 99 -0.30 10.17 0.91
N THR A 100 -1.28 9.49 0.29
CA THR A 100 -2.66 9.53 0.73
C THR A 100 -2.83 8.85 2.08
N TYR A 101 -2.16 7.71 2.31
CA TYR A 101 -2.15 7.04 3.60
C TYR A 101 -1.71 7.96 4.73
N GLU A 102 -0.58 8.67 4.58
CA GLU A 102 -0.09 9.59 5.61
C GLU A 102 -1.09 10.71 5.94
N LYS A 103 -1.88 11.17 4.96
CA LYS A 103 -2.92 12.18 5.16
C LYS A 103 -4.13 11.66 5.92
N VAL A 104 -4.57 10.43 5.63
CA VAL A 104 -5.85 9.91 6.13
C VAL A 104 -5.73 8.89 7.26
N LYS A 105 -4.52 8.38 7.55
CA LYS A 105 -4.30 7.33 8.56
C LYS A 105 -4.88 7.69 9.93
N HIS A 106 -4.80 8.96 10.33
CA HIS A 106 -5.34 9.46 11.58
C HIS A 106 -6.86 9.45 11.63
N ILE A 107 -7.56 9.39 10.49
CA ILE A 107 -9.02 9.33 10.45
C ILE A 107 -9.48 7.88 10.50
N ILE A 108 -8.81 7.00 9.75
CA ILE A 108 -9.23 5.62 9.53
C ILE A 108 -8.70 4.64 10.59
N LEU A 109 -7.61 4.98 11.27
CA LEU A 109 -6.99 4.16 12.32
C LEU A 109 -7.29 4.67 13.74
N ASN A 110 -8.09 5.73 13.89
CA ASN A 110 -8.48 6.18 15.22
C ASN A 110 -9.41 5.15 15.89
N GLU A 111 -8.92 4.60 17.00
CA GLU A 111 -9.62 3.67 17.91
C GLU A 111 -10.80 4.32 18.62
#